data_AF-A0A093IZJ2-F1
#
_entry.id   AF-A0A093IZJ2-F1
#
_cell.length_a   1.000
_cell.length_b   1.000
_cell.length_c   1.000
_cell.angle_alpha   90.00
_cell.angle_beta   90.00
_cell.angle_gamma   90.00
#
_symmetry.space_group_name_H-M   'P 1'
#
loop_
_entity.id
_entity.type
_entity.pdbx_description
1 polymer ?
#
loop_
_entity_poly.entity_id
_entity_poly.type
_entity_poly.pdbx_seq_one_letter_code
_entity_poly.pdbx_strand_id
1 'polypeptide(L)'
;ADPAGQEEAMPLGEETPEALLELLSDRHSPWAPPPDCSPQDQHLREMAVLAPELVRGSCVFQGTLAREWLGDKLVKPISLQVEEVDEGLLQLEQLEELILSANRISRITSANLPRTLKVLELCCNAVADLQDLCAQPPPELQHLGLGYNMLCGPSQDKYLTEDFWPNLVSLDLSFNNLTDLLGLVSQLSGLQKLRILVLQGNPLALIHTYRGFLVDSLPKLSILDDIHIGPDERHRFHSLARQPELIRSEARVVVSIGEIKGVPDPSARQQLEVGSEAPVITYSYCVTYKF
;
A
#
# COMPACT_ATOMS: atom_id res chain seq x y z
N ALA A 1 2.91 42.46 44.82
CA ALA A 1 2.02 41.31 44.65
C ALA A 1 1.21 41.59 43.41
N ASP A 2 1.57 40.94 42.33
CA ASP A 2 0.97 41.08 41.02
C ASP A 2 0.25 39.76 40.75
N PRO A 3 -1.06 39.72 40.49
CA PRO A 3 -1.68 38.59 39.84
C PRO A 3 -1.94 38.97 38.39
N ALA A 4 -1.13 38.37 37.52
CA ALA A 4 -1.31 38.33 36.09
C ALA A 4 -2.74 37.88 35.74
N GLY A 5 -3.36 38.59 34.79
CA GLY A 5 -4.60 38.18 34.15
C GLY A 5 -4.40 36.82 33.48
N GLN A 6 -5.18 35.84 33.91
CA GLN A 6 -5.40 34.62 33.15
C GLN A 6 -6.39 34.98 32.03
N GLU A 7 -5.88 35.17 30.82
CA GLU A 7 -6.66 34.91 29.61
C GLU A 7 -6.99 33.41 29.62
N GLU A 8 -8.20 33.07 30.06
CA GLU A 8 -8.79 31.76 29.78
C GLU A 8 -8.96 31.67 28.26
N ALA A 9 -8.08 30.91 27.61
CA ALA A 9 -8.26 30.49 26.24
C ALA A 9 -9.56 29.67 26.15
N MET A 10 -10.61 30.26 25.56
CA MET A 10 -11.83 29.54 25.21
C MET A 10 -11.47 28.36 24.29
N PRO A 11 -12.06 27.17 24.50
CA PRO A 11 -11.98 26.13 23.49
C PRO A 11 -12.68 26.64 22.24
N LEU A 12 -11.98 26.64 21.11
CA LEU A 12 -12.56 26.93 19.79
C LEU A 12 -13.78 26.01 19.62
N GLY A 13 -14.98 26.57 19.74
CA GLY A 13 -16.22 25.83 19.57
C GLY A 13 -16.28 25.30 18.15
N GLU A 14 -16.61 24.02 18.00
CA GLU A 14 -16.94 23.45 16.70
C GLU A 14 -18.11 24.26 16.10
N GLU A 15 -17.94 24.75 14.87
CA GLU A 15 -18.98 25.49 14.13
C GLU A 15 -20.23 24.61 13.96
N THR A 16 -21.42 25.22 14.00
CA THR A 16 -22.66 24.44 13.89
C THR A 16 -22.84 23.90 12.46
N PRO A 17 -23.53 22.76 12.28
CA PRO A 17 -23.77 22.18 10.95
C PRO A 17 -24.41 23.16 9.97
N GLU A 18 -25.29 24.05 10.45
CA GLU A 18 -25.94 25.07 9.63
C GLU A 18 -24.94 26.12 9.11
N ALA A 19 -23.99 26.55 9.95
CA ALA A 19 -22.94 27.48 9.56
C ALA A 19 -21.97 26.84 8.56
N LEU A 20 -21.66 25.55 8.73
CA LEU A 20 -20.84 24.77 7.81
C LEU A 20 -21.53 24.56 6.44
N LEU A 21 -22.85 24.34 6.41
CA LEU A 21 -23.63 24.26 5.16
C LEU A 21 -23.67 25.61 4.43
N GLU A 22 -23.75 26.72 5.17
CA GLU A 22 -23.69 28.06 4.58
C GLU A 22 -22.32 28.31 3.94
N LEU A 23 -21.23 27.89 4.60
CA LEU A 23 -19.87 27.93 4.05
C LEU A 23 -19.67 27.05 2.81
N LEU A 24 -20.40 25.92 2.69
CA LEU A 24 -20.37 25.09 1.48
C LEU A 24 -21.14 25.71 0.31
N SER A 25 -22.06 26.63 0.58
CA SER A 25 -22.94 27.25 -0.40
C SER A 25 -22.44 28.63 -0.86
N ASP A 26 -21.64 29.32 -0.05
CA ASP A 26 -21.07 30.63 -0.37
C ASP A 26 -19.91 30.52 -1.37
N ARG A 27 -19.99 31.30 -2.45
CA ARG A 27 -18.99 31.36 -3.52
C ARG A 27 -17.68 32.02 -3.12
N HIS A 28 -17.68 32.79 -2.04
CA HIS A 28 -16.48 33.46 -1.50
C HIS A 28 -15.88 32.70 -0.31
N SER A 29 -16.51 31.61 0.11
CA SER A 29 -16.00 30.76 1.18
C SER A 29 -14.75 30.01 0.71
N PRO A 30 -13.77 29.76 1.60
CA PRO A 30 -12.67 28.83 1.32
C PRO A 30 -13.16 27.40 1.01
N TRP A 31 -14.43 27.10 1.30
CA TRP A 31 -15.11 25.83 1.03
C TRP A 31 -16.15 25.93 -0.09
N ALA A 32 -16.06 26.94 -0.95
CA ALA A 32 -16.94 27.07 -2.12
C ALA A 32 -16.84 25.85 -3.06
N PRO A 33 -17.93 25.46 -3.75
CA PRO A 33 -17.90 24.37 -4.71
C PRO A 33 -16.97 24.70 -5.89
N PRO A 34 -16.18 23.74 -6.38
CA PRO A 34 -15.42 23.89 -7.62
C PRO A 34 -16.33 24.30 -8.80
N PRO A 35 -15.80 24.97 -9.84
CA PRO A 35 -16.59 25.41 -10.98
C PRO A 35 -17.33 24.26 -11.72
N ASP A 36 -16.81 23.03 -11.61
CA ASP A 36 -17.35 21.83 -12.26
C ASP A 36 -18.09 20.89 -11.29
N CYS A 37 -18.44 21.37 -10.08
CA CYS A 37 -19.10 20.58 -9.03
C CYS A 37 -20.47 20.06 -9.50
N SER A 38 -20.64 18.74 -9.55
CA SER A 38 -21.90 18.11 -9.92
C SER A 38 -22.92 18.22 -8.77
N PRO A 39 -24.23 18.04 -9.06
CA PRO A 39 -25.26 17.95 -8.01
C PRO A 39 -25.01 16.81 -7.02
N GLN A 40 -24.35 15.74 -7.47
CA GLN A 40 -23.98 14.60 -6.63
C GLN A 40 -22.85 14.99 -5.66
N ASP A 41 -21.83 15.71 -6.13
CA ASP A 41 -20.72 16.21 -5.31
C ASP A 41 -21.23 17.20 -4.25
N GLN A 42 -22.18 18.06 -4.61
CA GLN A 42 -22.79 18.99 -3.67
C GLN A 42 -23.61 18.26 -2.58
N HIS A 43 -24.42 17.26 -2.96
CA HIS A 43 -25.18 16.46 -2.00
C HIS A 43 -24.26 15.71 -1.01
N LEU A 44 -23.17 15.17 -1.55
CA LEU A 44 -22.11 14.51 -0.82
C LEU A 44 -21.44 15.44 0.22
N ARG A 45 -21.12 16.67 -0.17
CA ARG A 45 -20.55 17.69 0.72
C ARG A 45 -21.51 18.09 1.85
N GLU A 46 -22.80 18.22 1.55
CA GLU A 46 -23.85 18.51 2.54
C GLU A 46 -24.01 17.34 3.54
N MET A 47 -23.98 16.10 3.06
CA MET A 47 -24.02 14.90 3.89
C MET A 47 -22.85 14.81 4.87
N ALA A 48 -21.63 15.20 4.46
CA ALA A 48 -20.46 15.23 5.33
C ALA A 48 -20.61 16.20 6.52
N VAL A 49 -21.31 17.32 6.32
CA VAL A 49 -21.57 18.32 7.36
C VAL A 49 -22.71 17.90 8.29
N LEU A 50 -23.77 17.32 7.73
CA LEU A 50 -24.96 16.94 8.50
C LEU A 50 -24.77 15.67 9.33
N ALA A 51 -23.82 14.80 8.97
CA ALA A 51 -23.57 13.56 9.67
C ALA A 51 -22.06 13.22 9.74
N PRO A 52 -21.25 13.99 10.48
CA PRO A 52 -19.80 13.76 10.60
C PRO A 52 -19.46 12.43 11.28
N GLU A 53 -20.39 11.85 12.06
CA GLU A 53 -20.29 10.53 12.69
C GLU A 53 -20.27 9.38 11.66
N LEU A 54 -20.90 9.58 10.49
CA LEU A 54 -20.88 8.62 9.38
C LEU A 54 -19.50 8.58 8.71
N VAL A 55 -18.78 9.71 8.70
CA VAL A 55 -17.36 9.79 8.25
C VAL A 55 -16.41 9.07 9.22
N ARG A 56 -16.86 8.80 10.46
CA ARG A 56 -16.14 8.01 11.48
C ARG A 56 -16.54 6.53 11.48
N GLY A 57 -17.40 6.09 10.56
CA GLY A 57 -17.91 4.72 10.43
C GLY A 57 -17.24 3.90 9.32
N SER A 58 -17.35 2.57 9.42
CA SER A 58 -16.65 1.56 8.61
C SER A 58 -16.99 1.49 7.11
N CYS A 59 -17.68 2.47 6.52
CA CYS A 59 -18.21 2.44 5.15
C CYS A 59 -17.48 3.41 4.20
N VAL A 60 -17.09 2.93 3.01
CA VAL A 60 -16.29 3.68 2.03
C VAL A 60 -17.03 4.88 1.42
N PHE A 61 -18.35 4.82 1.19
CA PHE A 61 -19.10 5.91 0.57
C PHE A 61 -18.99 7.26 1.32
N GLN A 62 -18.66 7.20 2.61
CA GLN A 62 -18.55 8.37 3.49
C GLN A 62 -17.10 8.88 3.62
N GLY A 63 -16.12 8.09 3.18
CA GLY A 63 -14.69 8.38 3.28
C GLY A 63 -14.08 9.10 2.06
N THR A 64 -14.63 8.85 0.87
CA THR A 64 -14.23 9.53 -0.38
C THR A 64 -14.53 11.03 -0.36
N LEU A 65 -15.51 11.43 0.45
CA LEU A 65 -15.87 12.82 0.76
C LEU A 65 -14.72 13.65 1.36
N ALA A 66 -13.84 13.03 2.14
CA ALA A 66 -12.75 13.75 2.80
C ALA A 66 -11.63 14.17 1.84
N ARG A 67 -11.53 13.53 0.65
CA ARG A 67 -10.44 13.78 -0.31
C ARG A 67 -10.72 14.95 -1.25
N GLU A 68 -11.97 15.17 -1.67
CA GLU A 68 -12.34 16.43 -2.32
C GLU A 68 -12.37 17.61 -1.34
N TRP A 69 -12.60 17.34 -0.04
CA TRP A 69 -12.70 18.38 0.98
C TRP A 69 -11.33 18.94 1.42
N LEU A 70 -10.25 18.16 1.40
CA LEU A 70 -8.96 18.57 1.99
C LEU A 70 -7.87 18.88 0.96
N GLY A 71 -8.19 19.80 0.05
CA GLY A 71 -7.18 20.44 -0.80
C GLY A 71 -5.93 20.85 0.00
N ASP A 72 -4.80 20.24 -0.35
CA ASP A 72 -3.41 20.65 -0.10
C ASP A 72 -2.96 21.11 1.31
N LYS A 73 -3.76 20.96 2.38
CA LYS A 73 -3.42 21.56 3.70
C LYS A 73 -3.55 20.73 4.96
N LEU A 74 -3.86 19.44 4.91
CA LEU A 74 -3.73 18.58 6.10
C LEU A 74 -2.60 17.57 5.97
N VAL A 75 -1.51 17.88 6.67
CA VAL A 75 -0.41 16.96 7.01
C VAL A 75 -0.95 15.93 8.01
N LYS A 76 -1.66 14.91 7.51
CA LYS A 76 -1.75 13.52 8.00
C LYS A 76 -2.94 12.84 7.33
N PRO A 77 -2.76 11.66 6.69
CA PRO A 77 -3.89 10.86 6.26
C PRO A 77 -4.67 10.43 7.51
N ILE A 78 -5.88 10.97 7.68
CA ILE A 78 -6.83 10.48 8.67
C ILE A 78 -7.25 9.10 8.15
N SER A 79 -6.73 8.04 8.78
CA SER A 79 -7.22 6.68 8.54
C SER A 79 -8.71 6.66 8.92
N LEU A 80 -9.58 6.45 7.93
CA LEU A 80 -11.03 6.43 8.11
C LEU A 80 -11.49 5.11 8.76
N GLN A 81 -10.54 4.22 9.11
CA GLN A 81 -10.79 2.89 9.69
C GLN A 81 -11.82 2.08 8.90
N VAL A 82 -11.89 2.30 7.59
CA VAL A 82 -12.85 1.60 6.74
C VAL A 82 -12.46 0.14 6.64
N GLU A 83 -13.41 -0.74 6.89
CA GLU A 83 -13.21 -2.20 6.87
C GLU A 83 -13.81 -2.84 5.62
N GLU A 84 -14.84 -2.23 5.03
CA GLU A 84 -15.51 -2.75 3.84
C GLU A 84 -16.02 -1.65 2.89
N VAL A 85 -16.05 -2.00 1.60
CA VAL A 85 -16.66 -1.21 0.53
C VAL A 85 -18.16 -1.49 0.50
N ASP A 86 -19.00 -0.47 0.66
CA ASP A 86 -20.45 -0.59 0.69
C ASP A 86 -21.12 -0.28 -0.67
N GLU A 87 -22.36 -0.76 -0.86
CA GLU A 87 -23.12 -0.59 -2.11
C GLU A 87 -23.40 0.88 -2.46
N GLY A 88 -23.25 1.81 -1.51
CA GLY A 88 -23.44 3.25 -1.72
C GLY A 88 -22.59 3.79 -2.88
N LEU A 89 -21.37 3.27 -3.06
CA LEU A 89 -20.48 3.71 -4.15
C LEU A 89 -21.08 3.55 -5.54
N LEU A 90 -22.03 2.63 -5.72
CA LEU A 90 -22.72 2.44 -6.99
C LEU A 90 -23.54 3.66 -7.42
N GLN A 91 -23.86 4.58 -6.51
CA GLN A 91 -24.52 5.85 -6.84
C GLN A 91 -23.59 6.83 -7.56
N LEU A 92 -22.27 6.63 -7.49
CA LEU A 92 -21.27 7.47 -8.15
C LEU A 92 -21.03 6.96 -9.57
N GLU A 93 -22.01 7.18 -10.44
CA GLU A 93 -22.04 6.64 -11.81
C GLU A 93 -20.85 7.09 -12.68
N GLN A 94 -20.22 8.22 -12.34
CA GLN A 94 -19.07 8.79 -13.07
C GLN A 94 -17.73 8.57 -12.36
N LEU A 95 -17.68 7.77 -11.28
CA LEU A 95 -16.45 7.59 -10.52
C LEU A 95 -15.41 6.77 -11.30
N GLU A 96 -14.34 7.43 -11.73
CA GLU A 96 -13.23 6.78 -12.43
C GLU A 96 -12.06 6.42 -11.50
N GLU A 97 -11.88 7.14 -10.40
CA GLU A 97 -10.76 6.94 -9.48
C GLU A 97 -11.24 6.79 -8.03
N LEU A 98 -10.82 5.72 -7.38
CA LEU A 98 -11.17 5.39 -6.00
C LEU A 98 -9.91 5.07 -5.22
N ILE A 99 -9.58 5.96 -4.28
CA ILE A 99 -8.35 5.85 -3.48
C ILE A 99 -8.69 5.62 -2.01
N LEU A 100 -8.43 4.41 -1.54
CA LEU A 100 -8.78 3.88 -0.22
C LEU A 100 -7.54 3.49 0.60
N SER A 101 -6.41 4.12 0.33
CA SER A 101 -5.17 3.83 1.04
C SER A 101 -5.26 4.10 2.54
N ALA A 102 -4.46 3.38 3.34
CA ALA A 102 -4.33 3.57 4.78
C ALA A 102 -5.63 3.33 5.57
N ASN A 103 -6.38 2.29 5.20
CA ASN A 103 -7.57 1.81 5.90
C ASN A 103 -7.34 0.41 6.49
N ARG A 104 -8.41 -0.29 6.90
CA ARG A 104 -8.36 -1.65 7.45
C ARG A 104 -9.13 -2.64 6.57
N ILE A 105 -9.21 -2.35 5.28
CA ILE A 105 -9.98 -3.14 4.34
C ILE A 105 -9.31 -4.50 4.20
N SER A 106 -10.04 -5.56 4.52
CA SER A 106 -9.54 -6.94 4.42
C SER A 106 -10.14 -7.72 3.26
N ARG A 107 -11.35 -7.32 2.83
CA ARG A 107 -12.09 -7.89 1.70
C ARG A 107 -12.74 -6.78 0.90
N ILE A 108 -12.77 -6.93 -0.42
CA ILE A 108 -13.40 -5.98 -1.33
C ILE A 108 -14.44 -6.73 -2.15
N THR A 109 -15.71 -6.45 -1.89
CA THR A 109 -16.81 -6.98 -2.69
C THR A 109 -16.85 -6.22 -4.01
N SER A 110 -16.43 -6.85 -5.11
CA SER A 110 -16.35 -6.16 -6.42
C SER A 110 -17.70 -5.68 -6.95
N ALA A 111 -18.81 -6.29 -6.49
CA ALA A 111 -20.16 -5.87 -6.84
C ALA A 111 -20.51 -4.46 -6.35
N ASN A 112 -19.78 -3.95 -5.35
CA ASN A 112 -19.98 -2.62 -4.77
C ASN A 112 -19.12 -1.55 -5.46
N LEU A 113 -18.27 -1.95 -6.42
CA LEU A 113 -17.41 -1.02 -7.15
C LEU A 113 -18.11 -0.50 -8.41
N PRO A 114 -18.05 0.82 -8.69
CA PRO A 114 -18.55 1.38 -9.95
C PRO A 114 -17.88 0.73 -11.17
N ARG A 115 -18.69 0.47 -12.21
CA ARG A 115 -18.18 -0.16 -13.45
C ARG A 115 -17.36 0.80 -14.32
N THR A 116 -17.43 2.10 -14.05
CA THR A 116 -16.65 3.17 -14.69
C THR A 116 -15.24 3.31 -14.12
N LEU A 117 -14.91 2.58 -13.06
CA LEU A 117 -13.65 2.71 -12.34
C LEU A 117 -12.45 2.29 -13.20
N LYS A 118 -11.46 3.18 -13.29
CA LYS A 118 -10.18 3.02 -13.99
C LYS A 118 -9.00 2.92 -13.02
N VAL A 119 -9.09 3.53 -11.85
CA VAL A 119 -8.03 3.53 -10.83
C VAL A 119 -8.61 3.07 -9.50
N LEU A 120 -8.07 2.00 -8.95
CA LEU A 120 -8.37 1.52 -7.61
C LEU A 120 -7.08 1.41 -6.82
N GLU A 121 -6.98 2.17 -5.74
CA GLU A 121 -5.78 2.22 -4.91
C GLU A 121 -6.14 1.82 -3.47
N LEU A 122 -5.56 0.72 -3.02
CA LEU A 122 -5.82 0.04 -1.76
C LEU A 122 -4.53 -0.13 -0.93
N CYS A 123 -3.49 0.66 -1.21
CA CYS A 123 -2.22 0.59 -0.50
C CYS A 123 -2.38 0.78 1.01
N CYS A 124 -1.60 0.07 1.83
CA CYS A 124 -1.68 0.12 3.30
C CYS A 124 -3.06 -0.31 3.83
N ASN A 125 -3.50 -1.51 3.47
CA ASN A 125 -4.72 -2.14 3.99
C ASN A 125 -4.40 -3.55 4.54
N ALA A 126 -5.42 -4.38 4.76
CA ALA A 126 -5.29 -5.74 5.29
C ALA A 126 -5.78 -6.80 4.29
N VAL A 127 -5.74 -6.49 2.98
CA VAL A 127 -6.24 -7.38 1.93
C VAL A 127 -5.35 -8.62 1.85
N ALA A 128 -5.93 -9.79 2.09
CA ALA A 128 -5.25 -11.08 2.01
C ALA A 128 -5.77 -11.98 0.88
N ASP A 129 -6.95 -11.64 0.33
CA ASP A 129 -7.63 -12.43 -0.69
C ASP A 129 -8.23 -11.54 -1.79
N LEU A 130 -7.97 -11.89 -3.05
CA LEU A 130 -8.48 -11.23 -4.23
C LEU A 130 -9.76 -11.87 -4.77
N GLN A 131 -10.23 -13.00 -4.22
CA GLN A 131 -11.38 -13.74 -4.73
C GLN A 131 -12.63 -12.86 -4.91
N ASP A 132 -12.99 -12.08 -3.88
CA ASP A 132 -14.18 -11.23 -3.93
C ASP A 132 -14.01 -10.05 -4.88
N LEU A 133 -12.79 -9.53 -5.01
CA LEU A 133 -12.45 -8.45 -5.93
C LEU A 133 -12.51 -8.93 -7.40
N CYS A 134 -12.16 -10.19 -7.63
CA CYS A 134 -12.16 -10.84 -8.93
C CYS A 134 -13.50 -11.54 -9.29
N ALA A 135 -14.50 -11.53 -8.40
CA ALA A 135 -15.79 -12.15 -8.69
C ALA A 135 -16.51 -11.45 -9.86
N GLN A 136 -16.47 -10.12 -9.87
CA GLN A 136 -16.97 -9.27 -10.95
C GLN A 136 -16.14 -7.97 -11.01
N PRO A 137 -14.88 -8.02 -11.47
CA PRO A 137 -13.97 -6.88 -11.42
C PRO A 137 -14.48 -5.70 -12.28
N PRO A 138 -14.08 -4.45 -11.97
CA PRO A 138 -14.37 -3.31 -12.85
C PRO A 138 -13.69 -3.51 -14.21
N PRO A 139 -14.45 -3.55 -15.33
CA PRO A 139 -13.93 -3.97 -16.63
C PRO A 139 -12.94 -2.97 -17.23
N GLU A 140 -13.07 -1.69 -16.90
CA GLU A 140 -12.23 -0.60 -17.42
C GLU A 140 -11.01 -0.31 -16.53
N LEU A 141 -10.73 -1.13 -15.51
CA LEU A 141 -9.65 -0.88 -14.56
C LEU A 141 -8.27 -0.91 -15.26
N GLN A 142 -7.50 0.16 -15.08
CA GLN A 142 -6.18 0.37 -15.65
C GLN A 142 -5.08 0.38 -14.58
N HIS A 143 -5.41 0.81 -13.36
CA HIS A 143 -4.48 0.81 -12.24
C HIS A 143 -5.09 0.10 -11.03
N LEU A 144 -4.32 -0.84 -10.48
CA LEU A 144 -4.64 -1.53 -9.23
C LEU A 144 -3.46 -1.41 -8.26
N GLY A 145 -3.66 -0.65 -7.20
CA GLY A 145 -2.71 -0.48 -6.11
C GLY A 145 -3.05 -1.38 -4.94
N LEU A 146 -2.16 -2.30 -4.60
CA LEU A 146 -2.29 -3.29 -3.51
C LEU A 146 -1.02 -3.32 -2.64
N GLY A 147 -0.22 -2.26 -2.67
CA GLY A 147 0.98 -2.13 -1.85
C GLY A 147 0.69 -2.26 -0.34
N TYR A 148 1.63 -2.75 0.46
CA TYR A 148 1.47 -2.86 1.93
C TYR A 148 0.16 -3.56 2.34
N ASN A 149 -0.06 -4.76 1.82
CA ASN A 149 -1.19 -5.63 2.16
C ASN A 149 -0.68 -6.99 2.65
N MET A 150 -1.57 -7.98 2.77
CA MET A 150 -1.28 -9.31 3.30
C MET A 150 -1.37 -10.41 2.23
N LEU A 151 -1.20 -10.07 0.95
CA LEU A 151 -1.28 -11.02 -0.14
C LEU A 151 -0.15 -12.04 -0.04
N CYS A 152 -0.51 -13.32 -0.11
CA CYS A 152 0.43 -14.43 -0.05
C CYS A 152 0.37 -15.24 -1.35
N GLY A 153 1.53 -15.39 -2.00
CA GLY A 153 1.69 -16.30 -3.13
C GLY A 153 1.88 -17.75 -2.65
N PRO A 154 1.51 -18.76 -3.45
CA PRO A 154 0.96 -18.68 -4.81
C PRO A 154 -0.58 -18.59 -4.87
N SER A 155 -1.28 -18.64 -3.73
CA SER A 155 -2.74 -18.72 -3.70
C SER A 155 -3.45 -17.56 -4.41
N GLN A 156 -2.84 -16.37 -4.36
CA GLN A 156 -3.41 -15.15 -4.91
C GLN A 156 -3.01 -14.89 -6.37
N ASP A 157 -1.94 -15.53 -6.86
CA ASP A 157 -1.38 -15.25 -8.17
C ASP A 157 -2.37 -15.57 -9.30
N LYS A 158 -3.20 -16.61 -9.14
CA LYS A 158 -4.22 -17.04 -10.11
C LYS A 158 -5.27 -15.97 -10.45
N TYR A 159 -5.37 -14.91 -9.64
CA TYR A 159 -6.28 -13.79 -9.85
C TYR A 159 -5.64 -12.65 -10.66
N LEU A 160 -4.36 -12.75 -10.98
CA LEU A 160 -3.59 -11.72 -11.69
C LEU A 160 -3.44 -12.06 -13.18
N THR A 161 -4.58 -12.33 -13.83
CA THR A 161 -4.65 -12.73 -15.24
C THR A 161 -5.51 -11.77 -16.07
N GLU A 162 -5.40 -11.88 -17.39
CA GLU A 162 -6.22 -11.10 -18.35
C GLU A 162 -7.73 -11.36 -18.20
N ASP A 163 -8.13 -12.55 -17.75
CA ASP A 163 -9.54 -12.88 -17.54
C ASP A 163 -10.22 -11.96 -16.53
N PHE A 164 -9.46 -11.48 -15.53
CA PHE A 164 -9.95 -10.55 -14.53
C PHE A 164 -9.59 -9.09 -14.87
N TRP A 165 -8.43 -8.86 -15.49
CA TRP A 165 -7.85 -7.53 -15.63
C TRP A 165 -7.40 -7.22 -17.07
N PRO A 166 -8.30 -7.25 -18.06
CA PRO A 166 -7.94 -7.15 -19.48
C PRO A 166 -7.38 -5.77 -19.87
N ASN A 167 -7.69 -4.75 -19.08
CA ASN A 167 -7.30 -3.37 -19.33
C ASN A 167 -6.13 -2.88 -18.45
N LEU A 168 -5.56 -3.73 -17.59
CA LEU A 168 -4.60 -3.31 -16.58
C LEU A 168 -3.27 -2.86 -17.19
N VAL A 169 -2.86 -1.64 -16.84
CA VAL A 169 -1.63 -0.99 -17.27
C VAL A 169 -0.62 -0.92 -16.13
N SER A 170 -1.10 -0.72 -14.90
CA SER A 170 -0.28 -0.54 -13.71
C SER A 170 -0.74 -1.42 -12.57
N LEU A 171 0.20 -2.12 -11.95
CA LEU A 171 -0.04 -3.01 -10.82
C LEU A 171 1.02 -2.78 -9.75
N ASP A 172 0.58 -2.36 -8.56
CA ASP A 172 1.44 -2.30 -7.38
C ASP A 172 1.07 -3.43 -6.42
N LEU A 173 2.02 -4.33 -6.18
CA LEU A 173 1.96 -5.45 -5.24
C LEU A 173 3.07 -5.35 -4.20
N SER A 174 3.68 -4.19 -4.05
CA SER A 174 4.81 -3.97 -3.15
C SER A 174 4.47 -4.31 -1.70
N PHE A 175 5.47 -4.69 -0.91
CA PHE A 175 5.34 -4.96 0.52
C PHE A 175 4.17 -5.90 0.88
N ASN A 176 4.06 -6.99 0.13
CA ASN A 176 3.20 -8.14 0.44
C ASN A 176 4.08 -9.36 0.82
N ASN A 177 3.50 -10.56 0.85
CA ASN A 177 4.19 -11.80 1.16
C ASN A 177 4.22 -12.76 -0.05
N LEU A 178 4.52 -12.23 -1.24
CA LEU A 178 4.65 -13.02 -2.48
C LEU A 178 6.00 -13.75 -2.51
N THR A 179 5.95 -15.07 -2.74
CA THR A 179 7.13 -15.96 -2.64
C THR A 179 7.43 -16.71 -3.94
N ASP A 180 6.43 -16.94 -4.80
CA ASP A 180 6.56 -17.72 -6.03
C ASP A 180 6.72 -16.82 -7.26
N LEU A 181 7.98 -16.49 -7.60
CA LEU A 181 8.28 -15.67 -8.76
C LEU A 181 7.86 -16.32 -10.09
N LEU A 182 8.02 -17.64 -10.22
CA LEU A 182 7.71 -18.37 -11.46
C LEU A 182 6.19 -18.44 -11.68
N GLY A 183 5.46 -18.83 -10.63
CA GLY A 183 4.00 -18.87 -10.64
C GLY A 183 3.44 -17.49 -10.95
N LEU A 184 3.86 -16.45 -10.24
CA LEU A 184 3.41 -15.08 -10.48
C LEU A 184 3.64 -14.63 -11.92
N VAL A 185 4.85 -14.81 -12.46
CA VAL A 185 5.17 -14.43 -13.84
C VAL A 185 4.31 -15.18 -14.86
N SER A 186 4.00 -16.46 -14.61
CA SER A 186 3.11 -17.22 -15.50
C SER A 186 1.73 -16.57 -15.65
N GLN A 187 1.19 -16.00 -14.56
CA GLN A 187 -0.10 -15.32 -14.55
C GLN A 187 0.01 -13.92 -15.19
N LEU A 188 1.00 -13.14 -14.76
CA LEU A 188 1.23 -11.78 -15.27
C LEU A 188 1.54 -11.74 -16.78
N SER A 189 2.09 -12.82 -17.34
CA SER A 189 2.40 -12.92 -18.78
C SER A 189 1.15 -12.79 -19.67
N GLY A 190 -0.03 -13.10 -19.12
CA GLY A 190 -1.32 -12.90 -19.78
C GLY A 190 -1.73 -11.44 -19.88
N LEU A 191 -1.27 -10.56 -18.99
CA LEU A 191 -1.69 -9.14 -18.94
C LEU A 191 -1.08 -8.33 -20.08
N GLN A 192 -1.76 -8.32 -21.24
CA GLN A 192 -1.22 -7.76 -22.49
C GLN A 192 -0.95 -6.25 -22.44
N LYS A 193 -1.62 -5.51 -21.55
CA LYS A 193 -1.49 -4.05 -21.40
C LYS A 193 -0.60 -3.62 -20.24
N LEU A 194 -0.12 -4.55 -19.41
CA LEU A 194 0.72 -4.21 -18.26
C LEU A 194 2.02 -3.52 -18.72
N ARG A 195 2.32 -2.36 -18.12
CA ARG A 195 3.51 -1.54 -18.38
C ARG A 195 4.25 -1.18 -17.10
N ILE A 196 3.57 -1.10 -15.97
CA ILE A 196 4.15 -0.70 -14.69
C ILE A 196 3.86 -1.81 -13.69
N LEU A 197 4.91 -2.31 -13.05
CA LEU A 197 4.83 -3.35 -12.04
C LEU A 197 5.72 -2.99 -10.86
N VAL A 198 5.17 -3.05 -9.66
CA VAL A 198 5.90 -2.82 -8.42
C VAL A 198 5.73 -4.05 -7.54
N LEU A 199 6.83 -4.66 -7.14
CA LEU A 199 6.92 -5.93 -6.41
C LEU A 199 7.96 -5.88 -5.29
N GLN A 200 8.71 -4.78 -5.16
CA GLN A 200 9.63 -4.50 -4.07
C GLN A 200 9.01 -4.77 -2.69
N GLY A 201 9.81 -5.22 -1.74
CA GLY A 201 9.35 -5.55 -0.38
C GLY A 201 8.66 -6.92 -0.25
N ASN A 202 8.55 -7.71 -1.32
CA ASN A 202 8.13 -9.10 -1.25
C ASN A 202 9.34 -10.05 -1.11
N PRO A 203 9.19 -11.24 -0.46
CA PRO A 203 10.25 -12.24 -0.39
C PRO A 203 10.83 -12.65 -1.76
N LEU A 204 9.99 -12.73 -2.82
CA LEU A 204 10.43 -13.05 -4.17
C LEU A 204 11.43 -12.04 -4.77
N ALA A 205 11.47 -10.80 -4.25
CA ALA A 205 12.38 -9.76 -4.72
C ALA A 205 13.83 -10.01 -4.26
N LEU A 206 14.04 -10.91 -3.31
CA LEU A 206 15.37 -11.30 -2.83
C LEU A 206 16.06 -12.35 -3.72
N ILE A 207 15.36 -12.90 -4.72
CA ILE A 207 15.92 -13.85 -5.67
C ILE A 207 16.97 -13.12 -6.51
N HIS A 208 18.17 -13.68 -6.63
CA HIS A 208 19.28 -13.02 -7.32
C HIS A 208 18.95 -12.61 -8.77
N THR A 209 18.19 -13.43 -9.48
CA THR A 209 17.78 -13.21 -10.87
C THR A 209 16.46 -12.46 -11.02
N TYR A 210 15.84 -12.02 -9.92
CA TYR A 210 14.50 -11.42 -9.86
C TYR A 210 14.24 -10.39 -10.97
N ARG A 211 15.05 -9.33 -11.02
CA ARG A 211 14.86 -8.22 -11.98
C ARG A 211 15.04 -8.69 -13.42
N GLY A 212 16.13 -9.41 -13.68
CA GLY A 212 16.43 -9.89 -15.02
C GLY A 212 15.36 -10.86 -15.54
N PHE A 213 14.84 -11.71 -14.66
CA PHE A 213 13.83 -12.69 -15.02
C PHE A 213 12.51 -12.02 -15.38
N LEU A 214 12.07 -11.02 -14.60
CA LEU A 214 10.88 -10.23 -14.93
C LEU A 214 11.05 -9.44 -16.22
N VAL A 215 12.20 -8.81 -16.43
CA VAL A 215 12.49 -8.02 -17.64
C VAL A 215 12.45 -8.88 -18.91
N ASP A 216 12.98 -10.10 -18.86
CA ASP A 216 12.97 -11.04 -20.00
C ASP A 216 11.60 -11.71 -20.19
N SER A 217 10.92 -12.05 -19.09
CA SER A 217 9.62 -12.77 -19.14
C SER A 217 8.44 -11.87 -19.48
N LEU A 218 8.52 -10.57 -19.15
CA LEU A 218 7.46 -9.58 -19.38
C LEU A 218 7.94 -8.51 -20.38
N PRO A 219 7.99 -8.82 -21.69
CA PRO A 219 8.65 -7.97 -22.69
C PRO A 219 7.97 -6.61 -22.89
N LYS A 220 6.70 -6.47 -22.49
CA LYS A 220 5.94 -5.22 -22.61
C LYS A 220 6.13 -4.27 -21.42
N LEU A 221 6.68 -4.76 -20.31
CA LEU A 221 6.83 -4.00 -19.08
C LEU A 221 7.81 -2.84 -19.27
N SER A 222 7.44 -1.61 -18.96
CA SER A 222 8.27 -0.42 -19.16
C SER A 222 8.94 0.08 -17.87
N ILE A 223 8.29 -0.14 -16.72
CA ILE A 223 8.77 0.27 -15.40
C ILE A 223 8.62 -0.94 -14.46
N LEU A 224 9.69 -1.25 -13.73
CA LEU A 224 9.73 -2.27 -12.70
C LEU A 224 10.35 -1.70 -11.43
N ASP A 225 9.62 -1.77 -10.31
CA ASP A 225 10.03 -1.24 -9.01
C ASP A 225 10.50 0.21 -9.11
N ASP A 226 9.67 1.06 -9.73
CA ASP A 226 9.93 2.49 -9.96
C ASP A 226 11.16 2.80 -10.84
N ILE A 227 11.77 1.79 -11.46
CA ILE A 227 12.94 1.92 -12.32
C ILE A 227 12.57 1.57 -13.76
N HIS A 228 12.81 2.51 -14.68
CA HIS A 228 12.65 2.31 -16.12
C HIS A 228 13.51 1.16 -16.66
N ILE A 229 12.92 0.33 -17.52
CA ILE A 229 13.61 -0.76 -18.20
C ILE A 229 14.21 -0.27 -19.51
N GLY A 230 15.53 -0.18 -19.57
CA GLY A 230 16.26 0.24 -20.76
C GLY A 230 16.45 -0.88 -21.80
N PRO A 231 16.72 -0.53 -23.08
CA PRO A 231 17.00 -1.52 -24.12
C PRO A 231 18.29 -2.33 -23.83
N ASP A 232 19.32 -1.71 -23.26
CA ASP A 232 20.57 -2.37 -22.90
C ASP A 232 20.37 -3.44 -21.82
N GLU A 233 19.51 -3.13 -20.85
CA GLU A 233 19.13 -4.06 -19.78
C GLU A 233 18.38 -5.27 -20.36
N ARG A 234 17.45 -5.06 -21.30
CA ARG A 234 16.76 -6.15 -21.99
C ARG A 234 17.71 -7.05 -22.76
N HIS A 235 18.67 -6.45 -23.46
CA HIS A 235 19.67 -7.23 -24.18
C HIS A 235 20.53 -8.06 -23.23
N ARG A 236 20.91 -7.49 -22.08
CA ARG A 236 21.70 -8.17 -21.05
C ARG A 236 20.98 -9.38 -20.43
N PHE A 237 19.67 -9.27 -20.20
CA PHE A 237 18.87 -10.33 -19.58
C PHE A 237 18.20 -11.27 -20.58
N HIS A 238 18.49 -11.10 -21.87
CA HIS A 238 17.89 -11.89 -22.92
C HIS A 238 18.07 -13.39 -22.68
N SER A 239 16.99 -14.16 -22.83
CA SER A 239 16.93 -15.62 -22.66
C SER A 239 17.07 -16.14 -21.22
N LEU A 240 17.08 -15.27 -20.20
CA LEU A 240 17.08 -15.71 -18.81
C LEU A 240 15.80 -16.49 -18.45
N ALA A 241 14.66 -16.16 -19.06
CA ALA A 241 13.40 -16.88 -18.88
C ALA A 241 13.45 -18.32 -19.42
N ARG A 242 14.41 -18.62 -20.30
CA ARG A 242 14.64 -19.99 -20.82
C ARG A 242 15.52 -20.83 -19.91
N GLN A 243 16.02 -20.25 -18.82
CA GLN A 243 16.93 -20.88 -17.87
C GLN A 243 16.34 -20.89 -16.45
N PRO A 244 15.18 -21.57 -16.24
CA PRO A 244 14.52 -21.59 -14.94
C PRO A 244 15.38 -22.18 -13.81
N GLU A 245 16.38 -23.00 -14.14
CA GLU A 245 17.38 -23.52 -13.21
C GLU A 245 18.26 -22.44 -12.53
N LEU A 246 18.35 -21.24 -13.13
CA LEU A 246 19.03 -20.09 -12.53
C LEU A 246 18.14 -19.34 -11.53
N ILE A 247 16.83 -19.59 -11.57
CA ILE A 247 15.84 -19.05 -10.62
C ILE A 247 15.76 -20.02 -9.46
N ARG A 248 16.84 -20.09 -8.69
CA ARG A 248 16.85 -20.85 -7.46
C ARG A 248 16.03 -20.09 -6.43
N SER A 249 15.18 -20.80 -5.68
CA SER A 249 14.51 -20.30 -4.48
C SER A 249 15.50 -20.11 -3.31
N GLU A 250 16.66 -19.53 -3.60
CA GLU A 250 17.74 -19.26 -2.65
C GLU A 250 17.99 -17.75 -2.65
N ALA A 251 17.47 -17.08 -1.62
CA ALA A 251 17.84 -15.72 -1.30
C ALA A 251 19.09 -15.75 -0.41
N ARG A 252 20.14 -15.02 -0.80
CA ARG A 252 21.35 -14.89 0.01
C ARG A 252 21.42 -13.49 0.62
N VAL A 253 21.05 -13.38 1.89
CA VAL A 253 21.26 -12.18 2.69
C VAL A 253 22.60 -12.29 3.39
N VAL A 254 23.52 -11.37 3.09
CA VAL A 254 24.82 -11.31 3.76
C VAL A 254 24.81 -10.12 4.72
N VAL A 255 24.84 -10.39 6.02
CA VAL A 255 25.07 -9.35 7.03
C VAL A 255 26.54 -9.37 7.42
N SER A 256 27.23 -8.26 7.18
CA SER A 256 28.63 -8.07 7.56
C SER A 256 28.73 -7.13 8.76
N ILE A 257 29.25 -7.61 9.88
CA ILE A 257 29.51 -6.79 11.07
C ILE A 257 30.99 -6.38 11.02
N GLY A 258 31.25 -5.08 10.84
CA GLY A 258 32.60 -4.55 10.68
C GLY A 258 33.42 -4.57 11.97
N GLU A 259 33.02 -3.78 12.98
CA GLU A 259 33.64 -3.73 14.31
C GLU A 259 32.57 -3.82 15.40
N ILE A 260 32.83 -4.58 16.46
CA ILE A 260 32.00 -4.64 17.67
C ILE A 260 32.80 -4.01 18.82
N LYS A 261 32.22 -3.02 19.51
CA LYS A 261 32.83 -2.34 20.67
C LYS A 261 32.04 -2.68 21.93
N GLY A 262 32.69 -2.60 23.10
CA GLY A 262 32.05 -2.88 24.39
C GLY A 262 31.93 -4.36 24.77
N VAL A 263 32.53 -5.27 23.98
CA VAL A 263 32.73 -6.67 24.39
C VAL A 263 33.88 -6.70 25.40
N PRO A 264 33.73 -7.34 26.57
CA PRO A 264 34.81 -7.49 27.54
C PRO A 264 36.02 -8.19 26.91
N ASP A 265 37.22 -7.65 27.16
CA ASP A 265 38.47 -8.24 26.66
C ASP A 265 38.67 -9.66 27.26
N PRO A 266 38.73 -10.71 26.43
CA PRO A 266 38.98 -12.08 26.92
C PRO A 266 40.34 -12.22 27.61
N SER A 267 41.30 -11.35 27.28
CA SER A 267 42.68 -11.36 27.78
C SER A 267 42.81 -10.85 29.21
N ALA A 268 41.86 -10.02 29.66
CA ALA A 268 41.89 -9.40 30.99
C ALA A 268 41.75 -10.39 32.15
N ARG A 269 41.50 -11.68 31.88
CA ARG A 269 41.28 -12.73 32.89
C ARG A 269 42.41 -13.76 33.03
N GLN A 270 43.56 -13.57 32.40
CA GLN A 270 44.72 -14.46 32.56
C GLN A 270 45.41 -14.42 33.94
N GLN A 271 44.82 -13.74 34.94
CA GLN A 271 45.33 -13.70 36.32
C GLN A 271 44.55 -14.59 37.29
N LEU A 272 44.03 -15.74 36.83
CA LEU A 272 43.53 -16.76 37.75
C LEU A 272 44.65 -17.78 37.99
N GLU A 273 45.14 -17.83 39.23
CA GLU A 273 46.17 -18.77 39.67
C GLU A 273 45.76 -20.22 39.38
N VAL A 274 46.70 -21.00 38.84
CA VAL A 274 46.52 -22.42 38.50
C VAL A 274 46.21 -23.19 39.79
N GLY A 275 44.95 -23.59 39.98
CA GLY A 275 44.48 -24.32 41.16
C GLY A 275 43.18 -23.78 41.78
N SER A 276 42.66 -22.64 41.33
CA SER A 276 41.39 -22.09 41.81
C SER A 276 40.19 -22.85 41.22
N GLU A 277 39.35 -23.47 42.06
CA GLU A 277 37.99 -23.94 41.75
C GLU A 277 37.02 -22.76 41.51
N ALA A 278 37.42 -21.76 40.74
CA ALA A 278 36.57 -20.60 40.47
C ALA A 278 35.46 -20.99 39.47
N PRO A 279 34.23 -20.48 39.66
CA PRO A 279 33.13 -20.77 38.76
C PRO A 279 33.47 -20.29 37.34
N VAL A 280 33.31 -21.17 36.36
CA VAL A 280 33.40 -20.82 34.94
C VAL A 280 32.24 -19.88 34.62
N ILE A 281 32.53 -18.60 34.37
CA ILE A 281 31.53 -17.63 33.92
C ILE A 281 31.56 -17.59 32.39
N THR A 282 30.55 -18.17 31.76
CA THR A 282 30.34 -18.13 30.31
C THR A 282 29.49 -16.92 29.94
N TYR A 283 29.98 -16.09 29.01
CA TYR A 283 29.20 -15.01 28.40
C TYR A 283 28.81 -15.42 26.98
N SER A 284 27.51 -15.52 26.71
CA SER A 284 26.97 -15.81 25.39
C SER A 284 26.29 -14.56 24.84
N TYR A 285 26.67 -14.16 23.62
CA TYR A 285 26.05 -13.05 22.90
C TYR A 285 25.17 -13.61 21.80
N CYS A 286 23.96 -13.09 21.66
CA CYS A 286 23.04 -13.46 20.60
C CYS A 286 22.81 -12.22 19.72
N VAL A 287 23.00 -12.37 18.41
CA VAL A 287 22.56 -11.38 17.43
C VAL A 287 21.31 -11.95 16.79
N THR A 288 20.16 -11.35 17.08
CA THR A 288 18.88 -11.74 16.48
C THR A 288 18.50 -10.72 15.42
N TYR A 289 18.28 -11.19 14.21
CA TYR A 289 17.67 -10.40 13.14
C TYR A 289 16.17 -10.72 13.12
N LYS A 290 15.35 -9.68 13.13
CA LYS A 290 13.94 -9.79 12.77
C LYS A 290 13.83 -9.36 11.32
N PHE A 291 13.56 -10.33 10.45
CA PHE A 291 13.16 -10.12 9.06
C PHE A 291 11.64 -10.13 9.00
#